data_AF-A0A6C0IJ87-F1
#
_entry.id   AF-A0A6C0IJ87-F1
#
_cell.length_a   1.000
_cell.length_b   1.000
_cell.length_c   1.000
_cell.angle_alpha   90.00
_cell.angle_beta   90.00
_cell.angle_gamma   90.00
#
_symmetry.space_group_name_H-M   'P 1'
#
loop_
_entity.id
_entity.type
_entity.pdbx_description
1 polymer ?
#
loop_
_entity_poly.entity_id
_entity_poly.type
_entity_poly.pdbx_seq_one_letter_code
_entity_poly.pdbx_strand_id
1 'polypeptide(L)'
;MSYVVFDMDETLAQLSSVYYFIATLTATNQETTKSAATNKNAFLMEPLEPHLPVAYDYFVQRVLKEEQSDRPLGILRPGILDIMETLYQLKKKRLIHGILIYSNNSHLDSLYFIRDLIHVHYPRLILDCIHWLHPLRNIDRVQYHRSAGKISKTWENVKSVMVDGTTKAPSFLEPSEVHFFDDQFHVNLKNALGKNYHQVPPYQFKASFDRIVPLFLSSLSYAEVDLYELENKLAPLYPDLQNQHVINQLNKGNTTLLEDIIDLFRYYVNSDSKNNAMPPLDSALPIAEVIATMEHNAVLHQGGNKKKRIHTLKRKRRTIRR
;
A
#
# COMPACT_ATOMS: atom_id res chain seq x y z
N MET A 1 20.99 -3.84 10.63
CA MET A 1 19.58 -4.26 10.48
C MET A 1 19.02 -3.49 9.31
N SER A 2 18.28 -4.12 8.42
CA SER A 2 17.87 -3.47 7.17
C SER A 2 16.44 -2.93 7.22
N TYR A 3 16.09 -2.03 6.31
CA TYR A 3 14.73 -1.63 5.97
C TYR A 3 14.35 -2.27 4.63
N VAL A 4 13.06 -2.56 4.48
CA VAL A 4 12.49 -3.03 3.21
C VAL A 4 11.50 -1.99 2.73
N VAL A 5 11.63 -1.56 1.48
CA VAL A 5 10.78 -0.57 0.85
C VAL A 5 10.19 -1.18 -0.42
N PHE A 6 8.88 -1.06 -0.58
CA PHE A 6 8.17 -1.51 -1.77
C PHE A 6 7.54 -0.31 -2.46
N ASP A 7 7.63 -0.24 -3.79
CA ASP A 7 6.56 0.39 -4.56
C ASP A 7 5.24 -0.37 -4.34
N MET A 8 4.10 0.31 -4.56
CA MET A 8 2.79 -0.29 -4.42
C MET A 8 2.24 -0.83 -5.74
N ASP A 9 2.17 0.04 -6.75
CA ASP A 9 1.41 -0.21 -7.97
C ASP A 9 2.20 -1.19 -8.84
N GLU A 10 1.56 -2.24 -9.32
CA GLU A 10 2.19 -3.29 -10.11
C GLU A 10 3.36 -4.02 -9.40
N THR A 11 3.74 -3.62 -8.18
CA THR A 11 4.75 -4.28 -7.34
C THR A 11 4.08 -5.15 -6.27
N LEU A 12 3.24 -4.55 -5.40
CA LEU A 12 2.49 -5.26 -4.37
C LEU A 12 1.08 -5.64 -4.83
N ALA A 13 0.46 -4.76 -5.62
CA ALA A 13 -0.95 -4.87 -5.95
C ALA A 13 -1.29 -4.17 -7.27
N GLN A 14 -2.46 -4.48 -7.82
CA GLN A 14 -3.07 -3.77 -8.94
C GLN A 14 -4.44 -3.25 -8.49
N LEU A 15 -4.52 -1.95 -8.24
CA LEU A 15 -5.66 -1.30 -7.59
C LEU A 15 -6.70 -0.72 -8.55
N SER A 16 -6.45 -0.72 -9.86
CA SER A 16 -7.38 -0.14 -10.85
C SER A 16 -8.83 -0.59 -10.65
N SER A 17 -9.06 -1.89 -10.42
CA SER A 17 -10.41 -2.44 -10.23
C SER A 17 -11.07 -2.09 -8.88
N VAL A 18 -10.30 -1.66 -7.87
CA VAL A 18 -10.82 -1.43 -6.51
C VAL A 18 -10.76 0.04 -6.07
N TYR A 19 -10.03 0.87 -6.82
CA TYR A 19 -9.75 2.27 -6.52
C TYR A 19 -10.99 3.08 -6.14
N TYR A 20 -12.03 3.08 -6.98
CA TYR A 20 -13.22 3.89 -6.75
C TYR A 20 -14.05 3.45 -5.53
N PHE A 21 -14.02 2.16 -5.20
CA PHE A 21 -14.66 1.65 -3.98
C PHE A 21 -13.92 2.13 -2.74
N ILE A 22 -12.58 2.11 -2.75
CA ILE A 22 -11.77 2.66 -1.66
C ILE A 22 -12.08 4.14 -1.49
N ALA A 23 -11.98 4.92 -2.58
CA ALA A 23 -12.23 6.36 -2.55
C ALA A 23 -13.63 6.72 -2.02
N THR A 24 -14.63 5.89 -2.32
CA THR A 24 -15.99 6.05 -1.80
C THR A 24 -16.05 5.79 -0.29
N LEU A 25 -15.46 4.70 0.18
CA LEU A 25 -15.46 4.31 1.59
C LEU A 25 -14.60 5.24 2.47
N THR A 26 -13.61 5.92 1.88
CA THR A 26 -12.74 6.88 2.57
C THR A 26 -13.09 8.35 2.31
N ALA A 27 -14.20 8.63 1.62
CA ALA A 27 -14.58 9.98 1.21
C ALA A 27 -14.74 10.97 2.37
N THR A 28 -14.95 10.48 3.60
CA THR A 28 -15.02 11.29 4.82
C THR A 28 -13.71 11.97 5.21
N ASN A 29 -12.58 11.50 4.67
CA ASN A 29 -11.24 12.03 4.98
C ASN A 29 -10.84 13.22 4.09
N GLN A 30 -11.64 13.55 3.07
CA GLN A 30 -11.38 14.71 2.22
C GLN A 30 -11.97 15.97 2.87
N GLU A 31 -11.13 16.99 3.08
CA GLU A 31 -11.51 18.34 3.52
C GLU A 31 -12.40 19.10 2.50
N THR A 32 -13.37 18.44 1.87
CA THR A 32 -14.28 19.03 0.88
C THR A 32 -15.47 19.79 1.51
N THR A 33 -15.56 19.87 2.84
CA THR A 33 -16.61 20.64 3.54
C THR A 33 -16.34 22.13 3.71
N LYS A 34 -15.28 22.71 3.10
CA LYS A 34 -15.09 24.18 3.12
C LYS A 34 -15.77 24.96 2.00
N SER A 35 -16.42 24.31 1.03
CA SER A 35 -17.05 25.04 -0.09
C SER A 35 -18.52 24.71 -0.40
N ALA A 36 -19.18 23.84 0.36
CA ALA A 36 -20.60 23.48 0.13
C ALA A 36 -21.59 24.00 1.21
N ALA A 37 -21.15 24.90 2.10
CA ALA A 37 -22.02 25.49 3.11
C ALA A 37 -22.85 26.67 2.55
N THR A 38 -23.81 26.37 1.68
CA THR A 38 -24.87 27.34 1.31
C THR A 38 -26.27 26.75 1.18
N ASN A 39 -26.48 25.44 1.40
CA ASN A 39 -27.82 24.86 1.40
C ASN A 39 -28.40 24.76 2.82
N LYS A 40 -29.34 25.66 3.12
CA LYS A 40 -30.05 25.83 4.41
C LYS A 40 -31.09 24.73 4.72
N ASN A 41 -31.08 23.59 4.03
CA ASN A 41 -32.03 22.50 4.26
C ASN A 41 -31.33 21.20 4.69
N ALA A 42 -30.40 21.29 5.64
CA ALA A 42 -29.88 20.11 6.31
C ALA A 42 -30.93 19.60 7.30
N PHE A 43 -31.79 18.69 6.83
CA PHE A 43 -32.52 17.79 7.72
C PHE A 43 -31.49 17.05 8.58
N LEU A 44 -31.84 16.80 9.84
CA LEU A 44 -31.05 16.11 10.86
C LEU A 44 -30.79 14.64 10.44
N MET A 45 -29.89 14.42 9.50
CA MET A 45 -29.32 13.10 9.21
C MET A 45 -28.08 12.93 10.08
N GLU A 46 -27.95 11.77 10.72
CA GLU A 46 -26.69 11.42 11.38
C GLU A 46 -25.59 11.41 10.33
N PRO A 47 -24.43 12.03 10.57
CA PRO A 47 -23.39 12.10 9.56
C PRO A 47 -23.00 10.68 9.15
N LEU A 48 -22.81 10.39 7.86
CA LEU A 48 -22.20 9.11 7.39
C LEU A 48 -20.82 8.78 8.00
N GLU A 49 -20.20 9.75 8.67
CA GLU A 49 -18.83 9.69 9.21
C GLU A 49 -18.53 8.53 10.18
N PRO A 50 -19.45 8.01 11.03
CA PRO A 50 -19.18 6.84 11.84
C PRO A 50 -19.44 5.52 11.09
N HIS A 51 -20.29 5.50 10.07
CA HIS A 51 -20.67 4.28 9.35
C HIS A 51 -19.67 3.91 8.25
N LEU A 52 -19.12 4.90 7.53
CA LEU A 52 -18.17 4.65 6.43
C LEU A 52 -16.85 4.01 6.89
N PRO A 53 -16.24 4.38 8.04
CA PRO A 53 -15.09 3.66 8.58
C PRO A 53 -15.41 2.20 8.92
N VAL A 54 -16.60 1.92 9.47
CA VAL A 54 -17.04 0.54 9.75
C VAL A 54 -17.23 -0.25 8.46
N ALA A 55 -17.81 0.39 7.42
CA ALA A 55 -17.94 -0.21 6.09
C ALA A 55 -16.56 -0.48 5.47
N TYR A 56 -15.61 0.46 5.60
CA TYR A 56 -14.24 0.30 5.12
C TYR A 56 -13.54 -0.87 5.80
N ASP A 57 -13.56 -0.94 7.13
CA ASP A 57 -12.92 -2.02 7.88
C ASP A 57 -13.51 -3.39 7.51
N TYR A 58 -14.85 -3.46 7.36
CA TYR A 58 -15.51 -4.68 6.92
C TYR A 58 -15.13 -5.04 5.48
N PHE A 59 -15.05 -4.06 4.58
CA PHE A 59 -14.62 -4.25 3.20
C PHE A 59 -13.19 -4.80 3.11
N VAL A 60 -12.25 -4.25 3.88
CA VAL A 60 -10.86 -4.75 3.99
C VAL A 60 -10.85 -6.21 4.41
N GLN A 61 -11.59 -6.57 5.47
CA GLN A 61 -11.65 -7.96 5.95
C GLN A 61 -12.23 -8.92 4.88
N ARG A 62 -13.27 -8.49 4.18
CA ARG A 62 -13.93 -9.28 3.14
C ARG A 62 -13.04 -9.48 1.91
N VAL A 63 -12.34 -8.43 1.47
CA VAL A 63 -11.36 -8.52 0.38
C VAL A 63 -10.23 -9.46 0.76
N LEU A 64 -9.64 -9.31 1.96
CA LEU A 64 -8.56 -10.17 2.41
C LEU A 64 -8.96 -11.64 2.46
N LYS A 65 -10.16 -11.94 2.96
CA LYS A 65 -10.70 -13.30 3.01
C LYS A 65 -10.79 -13.92 1.61
N GLU A 66 -11.23 -13.15 0.61
CA GLU A 66 -11.28 -13.63 -0.77
C GLU A 66 -9.88 -13.81 -1.38
N GLU A 67 -8.93 -12.91 -1.09
CA GLU A 67 -7.52 -13.04 -1.53
C GLU A 67 -6.81 -14.27 -0.95
N GLN A 68 -7.25 -14.77 0.19
CA GLN A 68 -6.71 -15.99 0.81
C GLN A 68 -7.46 -17.27 0.40
N SER A 69 -8.51 -17.15 -0.42
CA SER A 69 -9.27 -18.30 -0.88
C SER A 69 -8.55 -19.04 -2.02
N ASP A 70 -9.05 -20.22 -2.38
CA ASP A 70 -8.58 -20.98 -3.55
C ASP A 70 -8.80 -20.24 -4.89
N ARG A 71 -9.58 -19.13 -4.87
CA ARG A 71 -9.87 -18.29 -6.02
C ARG A 71 -9.65 -16.82 -5.64
N PRO A 72 -8.40 -16.36 -5.48
CA PRO A 72 -8.10 -14.98 -5.09
C PRO A 72 -8.76 -13.95 -6.03
N LEU A 73 -9.00 -12.74 -5.52
CA LEU A 73 -9.51 -11.64 -6.35
C LEU A 73 -8.43 -11.16 -7.31
N GLY A 74 -7.16 -11.25 -6.90
CA GLY A 74 -6.00 -10.80 -7.67
C GLY A 74 -5.77 -9.29 -7.59
N ILE A 75 -6.29 -8.61 -6.56
CA ILE A 75 -5.90 -7.26 -6.21
C ILE A 75 -4.46 -7.29 -5.69
N LEU A 76 -4.15 -8.21 -4.77
CA LEU A 76 -2.78 -8.45 -4.30
C LEU A 76 -2.00 -9.35 -5.27
N ARG A 77 -0.71 -9.08 -5.43
CA ARG A 77 0.19 -10.00 -6.15
C ARG A 77 0.20 -11.37 -5.45
N PRO A 78 -0.04 -12.48 -6.17
CA PRO A 78 0.04 -13.82 -5.58
C PRO A 78 1.36 -14.08 -4.85
N GLY A 79 1.27 -14.65 -3.64
CA GLY A 79 2.42 -14.93 -2.76
C GLY A 79 2.88 -13.74 -1.91
N ILE A 80 2.33 -12.53 -2.07
CA ILE A 80 2.79 -11.37 -1.30
C ILE A 80 2.47 -11.49 0.19
N LEU A 81 1.37 -12.15 0.56
CA LEU A 81 1.01 -12.34 1.98
C LEU A 81 2.01 -13.25 2.70
N ASP A 82 2.52 -14.30 2.04
CA ASP A 82 3.55 -15.20 2.57
C ASP A 82 4.90 -14.48 2.75
N ILE A 83 5.21 -13.59 1.81
CA ILE A 83 6.36 -12.70 1.90
C ILE A 83 6.22 -11.75 3.10
N MET A 84 5.05 -11.15 3.29
CA MET A 84 4.79 -10.27 4.44
C MET A 84 4.87 -11.03 5.76
N GLU A 85 4.42 -12.29 5.80
CA GLU A 85 4.63 -13.17 6.96
C GLU A 85 6.12 -13.35 7.25
N THR A 86 6.91 -13.69 6.23
CA THR A 86 8.35 -13.90 6.36
C THR A 86 9.03 -12.64 6.89
N LEU A 87 8.72 -11.47 6.31
CA LEU A 87 9.24 -10.18 6.77
C LEU A 87 8.80 -9.86 8.20
N TYR A 88 7.58 -10.21 8.59
CA TYR A 88 7.10 -10.07 9.95
C TYR A 88 7.91 -10.93 10.94
N GLN A 89 8.24 -12.17 10.58
CA GLN A 89 9.13 -13.01 11.38
C GLN A 89 10.55 -12.43 11.47
N LEU A 90 11.09 -11.92 10.35
CA LEU A 90 12.40 -11.24 10.35
C LEU A 90 12.40 -9.99 11.24
N LYS A 91 11.30 -9.22 11.25
CA LYS A 91 11.12 -8.08 12.15
C LYS A 91 11.09 -8.51 13.61
N LYS A 92 10.34 -9.57 13.95
CA LYS A 92 10.30 -10.16 15.30
C LYS A 92 11.69 -10.62 15.77
N LYS A 93 12.46 -11.23 14.87
CA LYS A 93 13.87 -11.63 15.08
C LYS A 93 14.84 -10.43 15.13
N ARG A 94 14.36 -9.20 14.95
CA ARG A 94 15.15 -7.95 14.87
C ARG A 94 16.23 -8.02 13.79
N LEU A 95 15.91 -8.60 12.65
CA LEU A 95 16.80 -8.66 11.47
C LEU A 95 16.53 -7.49 10.52
N ILE A 96 15.26 -7.10 10.44
CA ILE A 96 14.82 -5.87 9.78
C ILE A 96 14.14 -4.95 10.78
N HIS A 97 14.15 -3.64 10.50
CA HIS A 97 13.43 -2.65 11.30
C HIS A 97 11.92 -2.67 10.99
N GLY A 98 11.57 -2.80 9.72
CA GLY A 98 10.19 -2.82 9.24
C GLY A 98 10.11 -2.56 7.74
N ILE A 99 8.88 -2.33 7.29
CA ILE A 99 8.57 -2.14 5.87
C ILE A 99 8.05 -0.72 5.64
N LEU A 100 8.33 -0.13 4.48
CA LEU A 100 7.66 1.08 4.01
C LEU A 100 7.01 0.80 2.65
N ILE A 101 5.87 1.44 2.39
CA ILE A 101 5.32 1.56 1.03
C ILE A 101 5.72 2.94 0.51
N TYR A 102 6.44 3.01 -0.62
CA TYR A 102 6.86 4.25 -1.27
C TYR A 102 6.40 4.23 -2.73
N SER A 103 5.29 4.92 -3.01
CA SER A 103 4.60 4.84 -4.29
C SER A 103 4.49 6.18 -4.99
N ASN A 104 4.53 6.16 -6.33
CA ASN A 104 4.20 7.32 -7.18
C ASN A 104 2.69 7.55 -7.31
N ASN A 105 1.85 6.74 -6.67
CA ASN A 105 0.42 6.98 -6.57
C ASN A 105 0.14 8.25 -5.76
N SER A 106 -0.77 9.10 -6.22
CA SER A 106 -1.19 10.32 -5.49
C SER A 106 -2.16 10.03 -4.35
N HIS A 107 -2.88 8.90 -4.39
CA HIS A 107 -3.99 8.57 -3.51
C HIS A 107 -3.50 7.81 -2.28
N LEU A 108 -3.36 8.53 -1.17
CA LEU A 108 -2.88 7.96 0.09
C LEU A 108 -3.77 6.80 0.59
N ASP A 109 -5.08 6.90 0.39
CA ASP A 109 -6.04 5.87 0.77
C ASP A 109 -5.79 4.52 0.07
N SER A 110 -5.26 4.54 -1.16
CA SER A 110 -4.85 3.33 -1.87
C SER A 110 -3.68 2.62 -1.19
N LEU A 111 -2.70 3.39 -0.69
CA LEU A 111 -1.58 2.83 0.08
C LEU A 111 -2.05 2.30 1.44
N TYR A 112 -2.95 3.04 2.11
CA TYR A 112 -3.54 2.59 3.37
C TYR A 112 -4.37 1.33 3.20
N PHE A 113 -5.12 1.19 2.13
CA PHE A 113 -5.84 -0.05 1.83
C PHE A 113 -4.90 -1.27 1.77
N ILE A 114 -3.78 -1.18 1.05
CA ILE A 114 -2.79 -2.26 1.00
C ILE A 114 -2.16 -2.51 2.38
N ARG A 115 -1.83 -1.44 3.11
CA ARG A 115 -1.33 -1.55 4.49
C ARG A 115 -2.34 -2.29 5.37
N ASP A 116 -3.61 -1.93 5.29
CA ASP A 116 -4.66 -2.41 6.17
C ASP A 116 -4.94 -3.89 5.90
N LEU A 117 -5.00 -4.31 4.63
CA LEU A 117 -5.04 -5.73 4.25
C LEU A 117 -3.90 -6.53 4.90
N ILE A 118 -2.68 -6.01 4.87
CA ILE A 118 -1.51 -6.68 5.46
C ILE A 118 -1.57 -6.63 7.00
N HIS A 119 -2.03 -5.53 7.59
CA HIS A 119 -2.06 -5.31 9.03
C HIS A 119 -3.14 -6.10 9.76
N VAL A 120 -4.16 -6.61 9.05
CA VAL A 120 -5.13 -7.56 9.65
C VAL A 120 -4.40 -8.74 10.32
N HIS A 121 -3.36 -9.28 9.69
CA HIS A 121 -2.56 -10.39 10.24
C HIS A 121 -1.21 -9.95 10.81
N TYR A 122 -0.61 -8.90 10.26
CA TYR A 122 0.74 -8.46 10.60
C TYR A 122 0.73 -7.02 11.13
N PRO A 123 0.14 -6.79 12.32
CA PRO A 123 -0.07 -5.44 12.83
C PRO A 123 1.27 -4.74 13.02
N ARG A 124 1.32 -3.46 12.61
CA ARG A 124 2.51 -2.60 12.71
C ARG A 124 3.70 -3.10 11.89
N LEU A 125 3.52 -3.99 10.90
CA LEU A 125 4.63 -4.43 10.04
C LEU A 125 5.15 -3.29 9.17
N ILE A 126 4.25 -2.69 8.40
CA ILE A 126 4.49 -1.48 7.60
C ILE A 126 4.48 -0.28 8.54
N LEU A 127 5.58 0.47 8.51
CA LEU A 127 5.85 1.62 9.37
C LEU A 127 5.24 2.90 8.81
N ASP A 128 5.25 3.06 7.49
CA ASP A 128 4.78 4.27 6.82
C ASP A 128 4.31 4.00 5.38
N CYS A 129 3.48 4.90 4.86
CA CYS A 129 2.93 4.88 3.49
C CYS A 129 3.16 6.25 2.83
N ILE A 130 4.00 6.27 1.80
CA ILE A 130 4.53 7.47 1.20
C ILE A 130 4.00 7.62 -0.23
N HIS A 131 3.00 8.48 -0.39
CA HIS A 131 2.37 8.79 -1.68
C HIS A 131 3.12 9.92 -2.44
N TRP A 132 2.74 10.21 -3.68
CA TRP A 132 3.36 11.24 -4.54
C TRP A 132 3.40 12.65 -3.94
N LEU A 133 2.31 13.04 -3.27
CA LEU A 133 2.17 14.40 -2.74
C LEU A 133 2.77 14.54 -1.33
N HIS A 134 3.43 13.51 -0.80
CA HIS A 134 4.04 13.55 0.51
C HIS A 134 5.00 14.76 0.64
N PRO A 135 4.94 15.54 1.74
CA PRO A 135 5.65 16.83 1.84
C PRO A 135 7.17 16.69 1.73
N LEU A 136 7.73 15.57 2.20
CA LEU A 136 9.18 15.30 2.12
C LEU A 136 9.67 14.82 0.74
N ARG A 137 8.80 14.70 -0.28
CA ARG A 137 9.18 14.33 -1.66
C ARG A 137 9.51 15.52 -2.56
N ASN A 138 9.95 16.62 -1.97
CA ASN A 138 10.22 17.86 -2.70
C ASN A 138 11.26 17.66 -3.82
N ILE A 139 12.29 16.84 -3.61
CA ILE A 139 13.36 16.64 -4.60
C ILE A 139 12.84 15.90 -5.84
N ASP A 140 11.99 14.88 -5.66
CA ASP A 140 11.37 14.11 -6.76
C ASP A 140 10.52 15.05 -7.61
N ARG A 141 9.75 15.95 -6.98
CA ARG A 141 8.92 16.94 -7.68
C ARG A 141 9.75 17.95 -8.45
N VAL A 142 10.84 18.46 -7.87
CA VAL A 142 11.76 19.36 -8.57
C VAL A 142 12.44 18.64 -9.76
N GLN A 143 12.83 17.37 -9.60
CA GLN A 143 13.40 16.57 -10.68
C GLN A 143 12.38 16.26 -11.78
N TYR A 144 11.13 15.95 -11.42
CA TYR A 144 10.04 15.70 -12.37
C TYR A 144 9.90 16.85 -13.40
N HIS A 145 9.92 18.09 -12.92
CA HIS A 145 9.87 19.26 -13.79
C HIS A 145 11.11 19.40 -14.69
N ARG A 146 12.30 19.01 -14.22
CA ARG A 146 13.55 19.05 -14.99
C ARG A 146 13.67 17.89 -16.00
N SER A 147 13.02 16.76 -15.74
CA SER A 147 13.07 15.55 -16.55
C SER A 147 11.92 15.43 -17.54
N ALA A 148 11.33 16.55 -17.95
CA ALA A 148 10.20 16.61 -18.89
C ALA A 148 9.02 15.70 -18.48
N GLY A 149 8.71 15.66 -17.18
CA GLY A 149 7.57 14.89 -16.66
C GLY A 149 7.83 13.40 -16.45
N LYS A 150 9.09 12.95 -16.44
CA LYS A 150 9.41 11.59 -16.00
C LYS A 150 9.42 11.52 -14.48
N ILE A 151 8.48 10.77 -13.92
CA ILE A 151 8.42 10.46 -12.49
C ILE A 151 9.62 9.57 -12.14
N SER A 152 10.46 10.03 -11.21
CA SER A 152 11.64 9.30 -10.77
C SER A 152 11.73 9.35 -9.25
N LYS A 153 12.11 8.21 -8.66
CA LYS A 153 12.43 8.11 -7.23
C LYS A 153 13.92 8.31 -7.03
N THR A 154 14.30 9.02 -5.97
CA THR A 154 15.72 9.24 -5.62
C THR A 154 16.05 8.72 -4.23
N TRP A 155 17.33 8.40 -4.02
CA TRP A 155 17.81 7.99 -2.70
C TRP A 155 17.66 9.12 -1.68
N GLU A 156 17.90 10.37 -2.08
CA GLU A 156 17.81 11.52 -1.18
C GLU A 156 16.42 11.67 -0.58
N ASN A 157 15.36 11.47 -1.37
CA ASN A 157 13.99 11.52 -0.84
C ASN A 157 13.63 10.29 -0.03
N VAL A 158 14.00 9.09 -0.48
CA VAL A 158 13.78 7.87 0.31
C VAL A 158 14.43 8.04 1.69
N LYS A 159 15.68 8.50 1.73
CA LYS A 159 16.40 8.79 2.98
C LYS A 159 15.72 9.89 3.80
N SER A 160 15.36 11.03 3.22
CA SER A 160 14.70 12.11 3.97
C SER A 160 13.37 11.67 4.56
N VAL A 161 12.56 10.94 3.80
CA VAL A 161 11.29 10.39 4.30
C VAL A 161 11.53 9.39 5.44
N MET A 162 12.54 8.54 5.33
CA MET A 162 12.84 7.56 6.38
C MET A 162 13.40 8.22 7.65
N VAL A 163 14.26 9.22 7.52
CA VAL A 163 14.94 9.90 8.65
C VAL A 163 14.02 10.93 9.29
N ASP A 164 13.46 11.84 8.49
CA ASP A 164 12.71 13.00 8.96
C ASP A 164 11.21 12.68 9.14
N GLY A 165 10.67 11.71 8.40
CA GLY A 165 9.28 11.28 8.45
C GLY A 165 8.92 10.45 9.69
N THR A 166 7.87 9.63 9.60
CA THR A 166 7.36 8.90 10.78
C THR A 166 8.19 7.66 11.13
N THR A 167 8.95 7.14 10.16
CA THR A 167 9.82 5.96 10.34
C THR A 167 10.96 6.21 11.34
N LYS A 168 11.46 7.44 11.45
CA LYS A 168 12.54 7.85 12.37
C LYS A 168 13.81 6.98 12.27
N ALA A 169 14.24 6.69 11.04
CA ALA A 169 15.51 6.04 10.77
C ALA A 169 16.70 6.91 11.23
N PRO A 170 17.87 6.33 11.54
CA PRO A 170 19.04 7.09 11.94
C PRO A 170 19.51 8.06 10.83
N SER A 171 19.99 9.26 11.20
CA SER A 171 20.47 10.26 10.24
C SER A 171 21.65 9.77 9.37
N PHE A 172 22.42 8.82 9.89
CA PHE A 172 23.51 8.13 9.19
C PHE A 172 23.05 6.91 8.38
N LEU A 173 21.75 6.78 8.04
CA LEU A 173 21.23 5.69 7.22
C LEU A 173 21.99 5.60 5.88
N GLU A 174 22.51 4.41 5.59
CA GLU A 174 23.27 4.12 4.38
C GLU A 174 22.46 3.32 3.34
N PRO A 175 22.71 3.49 2.02
CA PRO A 175 22.03 2.72 0.97
C PRO A 175 22.11 1.19 1.16
N SER A 176 23.21 0.71 1.74
CA SER A 176 23.43 -0.72 1.99
C SER A 176 22.46 -1.33 3.02
N GLU A 177 21.75 -0.50 3.78
CA GLU A 177 20.78 -0.91 4.80
C GLU A 177 19.34 -0.89 4.30
N VAL A 178 19.09 -0.54 3.03
CA VAL A 178 17.74 -0.42 2.46
C VAL A 178 17.62 -1.33 1.25
N HIS A 179 16.66 -2.24 1.27
CA HIS A 179 16.24 -3.03 0.10
C HIS A 179 15.01 -2.38 -0.52
N PHE A 180 15.07 -2.05 -1.80
CA PHE A 180 13.97 -1.38 -2.51
C PHE A 180 13.47 -2.28 -3.65
N PHE A 181 12.17 -2.52 -3.69
CA PHE A 181 11.50 -3.32 -4.73
C PHE A 181 10.57 -2.43 -5.54
N ASP A 182 10.67 -2.50 -6.86
CA ASP A 182 9.91 -1.66 -7.79
C ASP A 182 9.75 -2.41 -9.12
N ASP A 183 8.62 -2.25 -9.81
CA ASP A 183 8.43 -2.77 -11.16
C ASP A 183 9.17 -1.90 -12.21
N GLN A 184 9.31 -0.62 -11.91
CA GLN A 184 9.97 0.35 -12.78
C GLN A 184 11.46 0.44 -12.49
N PHE A 185 12.20 1.03 -13.43
CA PHE A 185 13.63 1.27 -13.28
C PHE A 185 13.92 2.75 -13.02
N HIS A 186 14.42 3.06 -11.81
CA HIS A 186 14.81 4.41 -11.41
C HIS A 186 16.33 4.54 -11.33
N VAL A 187 16.94 5.12 -12.38
CA VAL A 187 18.41 5.22 -12.54
C VAL A 187 19.11 5.76 -11.28
N ASN A 188 18.63 6.89 -10.73
CA ASN A 188 19.25 7.52 -9.57
C ASN A 188 19.21 6.61 -8.33
N LEU A 189 18.04 6.01 -8.07
CA LEU A 189 17.85 5.11 -6.94
C LEU A 189 18.64 3.82 -7.11
N LYS A 190 18.68 3.25 -8.32
CA LYS A 190 19.50 2.07 -8.64
C LYS A 190 20.98 2.34 -8.43
N ASN A 191 21.49 3.46 -8.91
CA ASN A 191 22.90 3.82 -8.77
C ASN A 191 23.30 3.97 -7.29
N ALA A 192 22.42 4.53 -6.47
CA ALA A 192 22.67 4.68 -5.03
C ALA A 192 22.59 3.36 -4.25
N LEU A 193 21.54 2.56 -4.48
CA LEU A 193 21.31 1.30 -3.74
C LEU A 193 22.13 0.12 -4.28
N GLY A 194 22.62 0.20 -5.52
CA GLY A 194 23.38 -0.85 -6.19
C GLY A 194 22.64 -2.19 -6.20
N LYS A 195 23.21 -3.19 -5.54
CA LYS A 195 22.62 -4.54 -5.44
C LYS A 195 21.34 -4.62 -4.61
N ASN A 196 21.02 -3.58 -3.83
CA ASN A 196 19.82 -3.56 -2.99
C ASN A 196 18.58 -2.96 -3.68
N TYR A 197 18.70 -2.55 -4.94
CA TYR A 197 17.55 -2.24 -5.78
C TYR A 197 17.16 -3.47 -6.60
N HIS A 198 15.93 -3.92 -6.39
CA HIS A 198 15.36 -5.13 -6.95
C HIS A 198 14.23 -4.75 -7.89
N GLN A 199 14.52 -4.77 -9.20
CA GLN A 199 13.45 -4.59 -10.17
C GLN A 199 12.67 -5.89 -10.30
N VAL A 200 11.35 -5.83 -10.19
CA VAL A 200 10.46 -6.98 -10.34
C VAL A 200 9.65 -6.85 -11.64
N PRO A 201 9.15 -7.96 -12.22
CA PRO A 201 8.20 -7.85 -13.32
C PRO A 201 6.92 -7.13 -12.87
N PRO A 202 6.29 -6.30 -13.73
CA PRO A 202 5.04 -5.61 -13.38
C PRO A 202 3.88 -6.61 -13.21
N TYR A 203 3.08 -6.39 -12.18
CA TYR A 203 1.86 -7.14 -11.89
C TYR A 203 0.65 -6.47 -12.54
N GLN A 204 0.18 -7.05 -13.64
CA GLN A 204 -0.82 -6.41 -14.53
C GLN A 204 -2.22 -7.00 -14.39
N PHE A 205 -2.42 -8.00 -13.54
CA PHE A 205 -3.73 -8.65 -13.41
C PHE A 205 -4.76 -7.68 -12.84
N LYS A 206 -5.94 -7.64 -13.46
CA LYS A 206 -7.05 -6.80 -13.02
C LYS A 206 -8.10 -7.69 -12.38
N ALA A 207 -8.35 -7.46 -11.09
CA ALA A 207 -9.37 -8.17 -10.36
C ALA A 207 -10.76 -7.97 -11.00
N SER A 208 -11.58 -9.03 -10.97
CA SER A 208 -12.92 -9.00 -11.55
C SER A 208 -13.80 -8.00 -10.79
N PHE A 209 -14.27 -6.98 -11.51
CA PHE A 209 -15.17 -5.96 -10.97
C PHE A 209 -16.45 -6.60 -10.40
N ASP A 210 -17.00 -7.60 -11.08
CA ASP A 210 -18.21 -8.35 -10.67
C ASP A 210 -18.01 -9.11 -9.35
N ARG A 211 -16.77 -9.44 -8.98
CA ARG A 211 -16.46 -10.04 -7.67
C ARG A 211 -16.26 -9.02 -6.57
N ILE A 212 -15.87 -7.79 -6.91
CA ILE A 212 -15.62 -6.71 -5.93
C ILE A 212 -16.93 -6.04 -5.51
N VAL A 213 -17.85 -5.80 -6.46
CA VAL A 213 -19.13 -5.13 -6.21
C VAL A 213 -19.93 -5.75 -5.06
N PRO A 214 -20.13 -7.09 -4.99
CA PRO A 214 -20.85 -7.69 -3.87
C PRO A 214 -20.17 -7.47 -2.51
N LEU A 215 -18.83 -7.41 -2.48
CA LEU A 215 -18.09 -7.15 -1.25
C LEU A 215 -18.34 -5.72 -0.78
N PHE A 216 -18.28 -4.75 -1.70
CA PHE A 216 -18.57 -3.36 -1.41
C PHE A 216 -20.01 -3.16 -0.91
N LEU A 217 -21.01 -3.65 -1.63
CA LEU A 217 -22.42 -3.53 -1.25
C LEU A 217 -22.71 -4.19 0.09
N SER A 218 -22.16 -5.39 0.33
CA SER A 218 -22.31 -6.07 1.62
C SER A 218 -21.68 -5.29 2.78
N SER A 219 -20.65 -4.49 2.51
CA SER A 219 -19.97 -3.68 3.53
C SER A 219 -20.76 -2.43 3.89
N LEU A 220 -21.36 -1.76 2.89
CA LEU A 220 -22.30 -0.67 3.13
C LEU A 220 -23.51 -1.16 3.94
N SER A 221 -24.09 -2.30 3.55
CA SER A 221 -25.22 -2.89 4.28
C SER A 221 -24.85 -3.31 5.70
N TYR A 222 -23.67 -3.91 5.90
CA TYR A 222 -23.20 -4.34 7.22
C TYR A 222 -23.04 -3.16 8.19
N ALA A 223 -22.55 -2.04 7.69
CA ALA A 223 -22.36 -0.82 8.48
C ALA A 223 -23.63 0.05 8.54
N GLU A 224 -24.75 -0.39 7.98
CA GLU A 224 -26.03 0.35 7.96
C GLU A 224 -25.88 1.75 7.33
N VAL A 225 -25.07 1.85 6.27
CA VAL A 225 -24.85 3.11 5.55
C VAL A 225 -26.14 3.57 4.87
N ASP A 226 -26.59 4.79 5.16
CA ASP A 226 -27.69 5.44 4.42
C ASP A 226 -27.26 5.68 2.97
N LEU A 227 -27.82 4.88 2.06
CA LEU A 227 -27.47 4.95 0.64
C LEU A 227 -27.90 6.26 0.00
N TYR A 228 -29.00 6.87 0.45
CA TYR A 228 -29.46 8.15 -0.07
C TYR A 228 -28.52 9.28 0.33
N GLU A 229 -28.04 9.30 1.57
CA GLU A 229 -27.02 10.27 1.98
C GLU A 229 -25.69 10.03 1.24
N LEU A 230 -25.31 8.76 1.05
CA LEU A 230 -24.07 8.41 0.36
C LEU A 230 -24.11 8.89 -1.09
N GLU A 231 -25.19 8.59 -1.80
CA GLU A 231 -25.45 9.05 -3.16
C GLU A 231 -25.34 10.57 -3.29
N ASN A 232 -25.97 11.32 -2.38
CA ASN A 232 -25.89 12.78 -2.37
C ASN A 232 -24.47 13.31 -2.13
N LYS A 233 -23.65 12.60 -1.33
CA LYS A 233 -22.23 12.97 -1.13
C LYS A 233 -21.36 12.62 -2.33
N LEU A 234 -21.66 11.54 -3.05
CA LEU A 234 -20.89 11.11 -4.21
C LEU A 234 -21.24 11.89 -5.48
N ALA A 235 -22.48 12.34 -5.64
CA ALA A 235 -22.92 13.03 -6.86
C ALA A 235 -22.04 14.25 -7.28
N PRO A 236 -21.55 15.11 -6.36
CA PRO A 236 -20.61 16.18 -6.71
C PRO A 236 -19.21 15.70 -7.12
N LEU A 237 -18.79 14.51 -6.66
CA LEU A 237 -17.47 13.94 -6.94
C LEU A 237 -17.40 13.29 -8.33
N TYR A 238 -18.56 12.93 -8.90
CA TYR A 238 -18.67 12.30 -10.21
C TYR A 238 -19.55 13.14 -11.16
N PRO A 239 -19.08 14.31 -11.62
CA PRO A 239 -19.84 15.19 -12.51
C PRO A 239 -20.19 14.52 -13.84
N ASP A 240 -19.47 13.46 -14.23
CA ASP A 240 -19.80 12.66 -15.40
C ASP A 240 -21.14 11.91 -15.28
N LEU A 241 -21.68 11.73 -14.06
CA LEU A 241 -23.06 11.27 -13.85
C LEU A 241 -24.11 12.33 -14.20
N GLN A 242 -23.69 13.58 -14.41
CA GLN A 242 -24.54 14.65 -14.95
C GLN A 242 -24.33 14.84 -16.46
N ASN A 243 -23.38 14.11 -17.05
CA ASN A 243 -23.09 14.16 -18.48
C ASN A 243 -24.06 13.25 -19.24
N GLN A 244 -24.93 13.87 -20.04
CA GLN A 244 -25.97 13.20 -20.83
C GLN A 244 -25.43 12.09 -21.74
N HIS A 245 -24.17 12.16 -22.18
CA HIS A 245 -23.55 11.11 -23.00
C HIS A 245 -23.24 9.85 -22.19
N VAL A 246 -22.78 10.00 -20.95
CA VAL A 246 -22.50 8.89 -20.01
C VAL A 246 -23.81 8.28 -19.54
N ILE A 247 -24.79 9.12 -19.15
CA ILE A 247 -26.15 8.69 -18.80
C ILE A 247 -26.77 7.84 -19.93
N ASN A 248 -26.63 8.25 -21.19
CA ASN A 248 -27.17 7.49 -22.33
C ASN A 248 -26.47 6.14 -22.58
N GLN A 249 -25.21 5.98 -22.14
CA GLN A 249 -24.48 4.70 -22.24
C GLN A 249 -24.79 3.77 -21.05
N LEU A 250 -25.08 4.33 -19.87
CA LEU A 250 -25.42 3.61 -18.65
C LEU A 250 -26.90 3.19 -18.59
N ASN A 251 -27.80 3.95 -19.24
CA ASN A 251 -29.25 3.73 -19.20
C ASN A 251 -29.70 2.41 -19.86
N LYS A 252 -29.85 1.37 -19.04
CA LYS A 252 -30.64 0.15 -19.31
C LYS A 252 -31.68 -0.09 -18.22
N GLY A 253 -32.59 0.86 -17.97
CA GLY A 253 -33.78 0.67 -17.13
C GLY A 253 -33.82 1.50 -15.85
N ASN A 254 -34.75 1.19 -14.94
CA ASN A 254 -34.89 1.82 -13.62
C ASN A 254 -33.76 1.36 -12.68
N THR A 255 -32.57 1.94 -12.83
CA THR A 255 -31.43 1.74 -11.91
C THR A 255 -31.46 2.77 -10.77
N THR A 256 -30.90 2.39 -9.62
CA THR A 256 -30.61 3.31 -8.52
C THR A 256 -29.35 4.13 -8.82
N LEU A 257 -29.17 5.31 -8.20
CA LEU A 257 -27.99 6.14 -8.42
C LEU A 257 -26.71 5.43 -7.96
N LEU A 258 -26.77 4.59 -6.92
CA LEU A 258 -25.65 3.72 -6.54
C LEU A 258 -25.28 2.71 -7.64
N GLU A 259 -26.25 2.13 -8.34
CA GLU A 259 -25.98 1.24 -9.49
C GLU A 259 -25.33 2.02 -10.64
N ASP A 260 -25.80 3.24 -10.92
CA ASP A 260 -25.19 4.11 -11.95
C ASP A 260 -23.75 4.51 -11.58
N ILE A 261 -23.48 4.76 -10.30
CA ILE A 261 -22.12 5.02 -9.78
C ILE A 261 -21.23 3.78 -9.97
N ILE A 262 -21.75 2.59 -9.65
CA ILE A 262 -21.02 1.33 -9.83
C ILE A 262 -20.73 1.06 -11.31
N ASP A 263 -21.69 1.34 -12.20
CA ASP A 263 -21.47 1.18 -13.64
C ASP A 263 -20.51 2.24 -14.20
N LEU A 264 -20.50 3.46 -13.63
CA LEU A 264 -19.49 4.46 -13.95
C LEU A 264 -18.08 4.00 -13.53
N PHE A 265 -17.94 3.43 -12.33
CA PHE A 265 -16.68 2.83 -11.88
C PHE A 265 -16.24 1.73 -12.87
N ARG A 266 -17.17 0.86 -13.26
CA ARG A 266 -16.91 -0.20 -14.25
C ARG A 266 -16.47 0.37 -15.60
N TYR A 267 -17.10 1.45 -16.06
CA TYR A 267 -16.75 2.14 -17.30
C TYR A 267 -15.29 2.63 -17.28
N TYR A 268 -14.88 3.34 -16.23
CA TYR A 268 -13.50 3.83 -16.11
C TYR A 268 -12.47 2.71 -15.98
N VAL A 269 -12.82 1.59 -15.33
CA VAL A 269 -11.90 0.44 -15.18
C VAL A 269 -11.75 -0.33 -16.50
N ASN A 270 -12.85 -0.53 -17.23
CA ASN A 270 -12.88 -1.36 -18.44
C ASN A 270 -12.40 -0.65 -19.70
N SER A 271 -12.45 0.69 -19.77
CA SER A 271 -11.83 1.45 -20.87
C SER A 271 -10.32 1.19 -20.99
N ASP A 272 -9.70 0.68 -19.92
CA ASP A 272 -8.25 0.48 -19.81
C ASP A 272 -7.80 -1.00 -19.89
N SER A 273 -8.63 -1.98 -20.29
CA SER A 273 -8.25 -3.40 -20.20
C SER A 273 -8.35 -4.24 -21.49
N LYS A 274 -7.28 -5.00 -21.78
CA LYS A 274 -7.27 -6.18 -22.66
C LYS A 274 -7.12 -7.42 -21.77
N ASN A 275 -7.77 -8.53 -22.15
CA ASN A 275 -7.85 -9.82 -21.47
C ASN A 275 -6.66 -10.18 -20.55
N ASN A 276 -6.91 -10.39 -19.26
CA ASN A 276 -5.91 -10.82 -18.29
C ASN A 276 -6.29 -12.18 -17.69
N ALA A 277 -5.56 -13.23 -18.05
CA ALA A 277 -5.54 -14.47 -17.28
C ALA A 277 -4.79 -14.21 -15.96
N MET A 278 -5.21 -14.87 -14.87
CA MET A 278 -4.53 -14.73 -13.58
C MET A 278 -3.09 -15.22 -13.70
N PRO A 279 -2.09 -14.41 -13.31
CA PRO A 279 -0.71 -14.83 -13.32
C PRO A 279 -0.52 -15.98 -12.33
N PRO A 280 0.50 -16.83 -12.55
CA PRO A 280 0.75 -17.97 -11.69
C PRO A 280 1.03 -17.53 -10.24
N LEU A 281 0.73 -18.42 -9.29
CA LEU A 281 0.85 -18.17 -7.85
C LEU A 281 2.27 -17.76 -7.41
N ASP A 282 3.25 -18.03 -8.25
CA ASP A 282 4.67 -17.81 -8.04
C ASP A 282 5.16 -16.45 -8.58
N SER A 283 4.24 -15.54 -8.97
CA SER A 283 4.58 -14.19 -9.48
C SER A 283 5.40 -13.30 -8.52
N ALA A 284 5.42 -13.62 -7.22
CA ALA A 284 6.26 -12.96 -6.23
C ALA A 284 7.61 -13.66 -5.95
N LEU A 285 7.95 -14.73 -6.68
CA LEU A 285 9.23 -15.45 -6.54
C LEU A 285 10.47 -14.54 -6.52
N PRO A 286 10.60 -13.53 -7.42
CA PRO A 286 11.77 -12.64 -7.39
C PRO A 286 11.93 -11.90 -6.05
N ILE A 287 10.81 -11.56 -5.40
CA ILE A 287 10.82 -10.92 -4.08
C ILE A 287 11.17 -11.97 -3.01
N ALA A 288 10.58 -13.15 -3.08
CA ALA A 288 10.82 -14.25 -2.13
C ALA A 288 12.29 -14.69 -2.10
N GLU A 289 12.95 -14.83 -3.26
CA GLU A 289 14.36 -15.23 -3.36
C GLU A 289 15.31 -14.23 -2.69
N VAL A 290 15.06 -12.93 -2.87
CA VAL A 290 15.84 -11.87 -2.21
C VAL A 290 15.64 -11.94 -0.70
N ILE A 291 14.41 -12.12 -0.23
CA ILE A 291 14.10 -12.20 1.19
C ILE A 291 14.70 -13.45 1.84
N ALA A 292 14.66 -14.60 1.16
CA ALA A 292 15.32 -15.82 1.60
C ALA A 292 16.85 -15.62 1.75
N THR A 293 17.46 -14.90 0.80
CA THR A 293 18.88 -14.54 0.87
C THR A 293 19.18 -13.60 2.04
N MET A 294 18.29 -12.64 2.32
CA MET A 294 18.39 -11.77 3.49
C MET A 294 18.33 -12.58 4.80
N GLU A 295 17.40 -13.53 4.91
CA GLU A 295 17.28 -14.40 6.09
C GLU A 295 18.55 -15.24 6.27
N HIS A 296 19.04 -15.87 5.21
CA HIS A 296 20.24 -16.70 5.26
C HIS A 296 21.47 -15.91 5.76
N ASN A 297 21.72 -14.73 5.16
CA ASN A 297 22.84 -13.87 5.55
C ASN A 297 22.71 -13.38 7.00
N ALA A 298 21.50 -13.04 7.43
CA ALA A 298 21.25 -12.61 8.80
C ALA A 298 21.54 -13.71 9.84
N VAL A 299 21.18 -14.97 9.54
CA VAL A 299 21.46 -16.12 10.41
C VAL A 299 22.98 -16.38 10.52
N LEU A 300 23.72 -16.31 9.41
CA LEU A 300 25.18 -16.49 9.41
C LEU A 300 25.89 -15.46 10.30
N HIS A 301 25.45 -14.20 10.25
CA HIS A 301 26.03 -13.14 11.08
C HIS A 301 25.70 -13.28 12.58
N GLN A 302 24.54 -13.85 12.93
CA GLN A 302 24.21 -14.15 14.34
C GLN A 302 24.97 -15.38 14.88
N GLY A 303 25.25 -16.38 14.03
CA GLY A 303 26.01 -17.57 14.40
C GLY A 303 27.50 -17.32 14.65
N GLY A 304 28.10 -16.34 13.95
CA GLY A 304 29.54 -16.02 14.04
C GLY A 304 30.00 -15.36 15.35
N ASN A 305 29.09 -14.82 16.17
CA ASN A 305 29.43 -14.08 17.39
C ASN A 305 29.42 -14.93 18.68
N LYS A 306 29.18 -16.25 18.60
CA LYS A 306 29.46 -17.16 19.72
C LYS A 306 30.97 -17.52 19.81
N LYS A 307 31.87 -16.52 19.80
CA LYS A 307 33.26 -16.75 20.22
C LYS A 307 33.29 -16.92 21.73
N LYS A 308 33.67 -18.14 22.16
CA LYS A 308 33.96 -18.54 23.54
C LYS A 308 34.61 -17.40 24.33
N ARG A 309 33.92 -16.88 25.35
CA ARG A 309 34.57 -16.17 26.46
C ARG A 309 35.52 -17.16 27.13
N ILE A 310 36.78 -17.17 26.72
CA ILE A 310 37.85 -17.80 27.50
C ILE A 310 38.07 -16.88 28.71
N HIS A 311 37.61 -17.32 29.88
CA HIS A 311 37.93 -16.68 31.14
C HIS A 311 39.45 -16.75 31.35
N THR A 312 40.17 -15.66 31.10
CA THR A 312 41.51 -15.46 31.62
C THR A 312 41.42 -15.22 33.12
N LEU A 313 41.61 -16.30 33.89
CA LEU A 313 41.84 -16.25 35.34
C LEU A 313 43.11 -15.42 35.60
N LYS A 314 42.94 -14.17 36.03
CA LYS A 314 44.02 -13.34 36.56
C LYS A 314 44.56 -13.99 37.84
N ARG A 315 45.71 -14.67 37.73
CA ARG A 315 46.51 -15.15 38.86
C ARG A 315 47.00 -13.94 39.68
N LYS A 316 46.45 -13.75 40.89
CA LYS A 316 46.93 -12.75 41.86
C LYS A 316 48.40 -13.05 42.22
N ARG A 317 49.29 -12.10 41.93
CA ARG A 317 50.64 -12.06 42.52
C ARG A 317 50.49 -11.78 44.03
N ARG A 318 50.92 -12.72 44.88
CA ARG A 318 51.19 -12.46 46.29
C ARG A 318 52.60 -11.90 46.42
N THR A 319 52.70 -10.65 46.83
CA THR A 319 53.93 -10.04 47.36
C THR A 319 54.17 -10.59 48.75
N ILE A 320 55.29 -11.28 48.96
CA ILE A 320 55.84 -11.57 50.29
C ILE A 320 56.63 -10.31 50.69
N ARG A 321 56.27 -9.69 51.82
CA ARG A 321 57.13 -8.76 52.54
C ARG A 321 57.72 -9.48 53.75
N ARG A 322 58.98 -9.13 54.01
CA ARG A 322 59.95 -9.63 54.99
C ARG A 322 59.39 -10.11 56.31
#